data_AF-A0AAU5N3C3-F1
#
_entry.id   AF-A0AAU5N3C3-F1
#
_cell.length_a   1.000
_cell.length_b   1.000
_cell.length_c   1.000
_cell.angle_alpha   90.00
_cell.angle_beta   90.00
_cell.angle_gamma   90.00
#
_symmetry.space_group_name_H-M   'P 1'
#
loop_
_entity.id
_entity.type
_entity.pdbx_description
1 polymer ?
#
loop_
_entity_poly.entity_id
_entity_poly.type
_entity_poly.pdbx_seq_one_letter_code
_entity_poly.pdbx_strand_id
1 'polypeptide(L)'
;MSISTWNDFVTALRGEVDWRDGSYMERQASVVEEILRAAAARPEIFAERTDEILADGELFRSLAPHSAYPRILMDKFVLHSEPGNGFRIRLHRFKTRLQNGGAQERVHYHKWHCSTVMLRGGYRERQFEVLRTDEEASESLLREDLEHSLAEGESNSLPAGRPHQVINDSDTDPCLTLFVRGPSVLRAARIFDMERGTFYDTFDPDGQLKVGLAAMGRLDPDFH
;
A
#
# COMPACT_ATOMS: atom_id res chain seq x y z
N MET A 1 -3.53 -3.49 24.49
CA MET A 1 -3.48 -2.00 24.46
C MET A 1 -4.90 -1.42 24.37
N SER A 2 -5.19 -0.25 24.96
CA SER A 2 -6.52 0.41 24.82
C SER A 2 -6.42 1.54 23.80
N ILE A 3 -6.96 1.34 22.60
CA ILE A 3 -7.10 2.39 21.58
C ILE A 3 -8.53 2.92 21.69
N SER A 4 -8.69 4.19 22.06
CA SER A 4 -10.00 4.82 22.23
C SER A 4 -10.24 6.00 21.30
N THR A 5 -9.17 6.64 20.83
CA THR A 5 -9.20 7.76 19.89
C THR A 5 -8.20 7.56 18.75
N TRP A 6 -8.31 8.36 17.68
CA TRP A 6 -7.29 8.42 16.63
C TRP A 6 -5.89 8.75 17.17
N ASN A 7 -5.82 9.68 18.15
CA ASN A 7 -4.55 10.08 18.75
C ASN A 7 -3.90 8.95 19.57
N ASP A 8 -4.70 8.10 20.23
CA ASP A 8 -4.15 6.92 20.92
C ASP A 8 -3.50 5.96 19.92
N PHE A 9 -4.17 5.70 18.80
CA PHE A 9 -3.65 4.84 17.73
C PHE A 9 -2.33 5.38 17.15
N VAL A 10 -2.27 6.68 16.84
CA VAL A 10 -1.04 7.31 16.35
C VAL A 10 0.07 7.30 17.41
N THR A 11 -0.29 7.52 18.68
CA THR A 11 0.66 7.51 19.80
C THR A 11 1.24 6.12 20.03
N ALA A 12 0.43 5.07 19.96
CA ALA A 12 0.88 3.68 20.03
C ALA A 12 1.89 3.35 18.93
N LEU A 13 1.57 3.67 17.66
CA LEU A 13 2.49 3.45 16.54
C LEU A 13 3.81 4.24 16.69
N ARG A 14 3.77 5.41 17.34
CA ARG A 14 4.97 6.22 17.59
C ARG A 14 5.81 5.69 18.75
N GLY A 15 5.17 5.23 19.82
CA GLY A 15 5.82 4.87 21.07
C GLY A 15 6.27 3.41 21.14
N GLU A 16 5.58 2.50 20.46
CA GLU A 16 5.75 1.05 20.64
C GLU A 16 6.41 0.36 19.46
N VAL A 17 6.54 1.05 18.32
CA VAL A 17 7.10 0.48 17.10
C VAL A 17 8.42 1.17 16.76
N ASP A 18 9.50 0.39 16.72
CA ASP A 18 10.75 0.85 16.14
C ASP A 18 10.74 0.63 14.62
N TRP A 19 10.30 1.65 13.90
CA TRP A 19 10.22 1.64 12.43
C TRP A 19 11.56 1.51 11.70
N ARG A 20 12.68 1.63 12.41
CA ARG A 20 14.04 1.50 11.86
C ARG A 20 14.73 0.24 12.35
N ASP A 21 14.02 -0.64 13.04
CA ASP A 21 14.53 -1.92 13.47
C ASP A 21 14.95 -2.77 12.24
N GLY A 22 16.22 -3.17 12.20
CA GLY A 22 16.77 -4.03 11.14
C GLY A 22 16.19 -5.45 11.10
N SER A 23 15.43 -5.85 12.12
CA SER A 23 14.64 -7.09 12.15
C SER A 23 13.15 -6.79 12.33
N TYR A 24 12.66 -5.80 11.57
CA TYR A 24 11.27 -5.34 11.62
C TYR A 24 10.27 -6.49 11.52
N MET A 25 10.47 -7.42 10.58
CA MET A 25 9.52 -8.52 10.37
C MET A 25 9.45 -9.48 11.56
N GLU A 26 10.57 -9.72 12.24
CA GLU A 26 10.65 -10.64 13.37
C GLU A 26 10.14 -10.01 14.68
N ARG A 27 10.33 -8.70 14.87
CA ARG A 27 10.08 -8.03 16.15
C ARG A 27 8.94 -7.02 16.15
N GLN A 28 8.74 -6.32 15.04
CA GLN A 28 7.87 -5.14 14.98
C GLN A 28 6.55 -5.40 14.26
N ALA A 29 6.55 -6.28 13.25
CA ALA A 29 5.36 -6.59 12.46
C ALA A 29 4.16 -7.04 13.31
N SER A 30 4.37 -7.97 14.25
CA SER A 30 3.32 -8.46 15.15
C SER A 30 2.77 -7.38 16.08
N VAL A 31 3.62 -6.45 16.55
CA VAL A 31 3.22 -5.29 17.36
C VAL A 31 2.35 -4.35 16.54
N VAL A 32 2.77 -4.02 15.31
CA VAL A 32 1.98 -3.17 14.40
C VAL A 32 0.62 -3.80 14.10
N GLU A 33 0.59 -5.11 13.84
CA GLU A 33 -0.67 -5.83 13.61
C GLU A 33 -1.60 -5.85 14.84
N GLU A 34 -1.07 -5.98 16.06
CA GLU A 34 -1.87 -5.86 17.27
C GLU A 34 -2.51 -4.47 17.39
N ILE A 35 -1.71 -3.42 17.17
CA ILE A 35 -2.18 -2.02 17.18
C ILE A 35 -3.26 -1.82 16.10
N LEU A 36 -3.04 -2.34 14.90
CA LEU A 36 -3.99 -2.27 13.78
C LEU A 36 -5.31 -2.96 14.11
N ARG A 37 -5.28 -4.19 14.65
CA ARG A 37 -6.48 -4.93 15.03
C ARG A 37 -7.25 -4.23 16.15
N ALA A 38 -6.54 -3.67 17.13
CA ALA A 38 -7.16 -2.87 18.20
C ALA A 38 -7.86 -1.61 17.65
N ALA A 39 -7.26 -0.95 16.65
CA ALA A 39 -7.88 0.18 15.96
C ALA A 39 -9.09 -0.24 15.10
N ALA A 40 -8.99 -1.36 14.37
CA ALA A 40 -10.06 -1.89 13.53
C ALA A 40 -11.34 -2.25 14.31
N ALA A 41 -11.19 -2.64 15.58
CA ALA A 41 -12.32 -2.89 16.48
C ALA A 41 -13.12 -1.64 16.86
N ARG A 42 -12.67 -0.43 16.49
CA ARG A 42 -13.23 0.86 16.87
C ARG A 42 -13.45 1.75 15.62
N PRO A 43 -14.40 1.40 14.72
CA PRO A 43 -14.57 2.10 13.45
C PRO A 43 -14.83 3.61 13.57
N GLU A 44 -15.37 4.06 14.71
CA GLU A 44 -15.60 5.47 15.02
C GLU A 44 -14.33 6.33 14.96
N ILE A 45 -13.16 5.79 15.29
CA ILE A 45 -11.92 6.57 15.26
C ILE A 45 -11.53 6.96 13.83
N PHE A 46 -11.92 6.15 12.85
CA PHE A 46 -11.71 6.46 11.43
C PHE A 46 -12.69 7.52 10.95
N ALA A 47 -13.95 7.44 11.39
CA ALA A 47 -14.97 8.44 11.07
C ALA A 47 -14.56 9.82 11.64
N GLU A 48 -14.21 9.87 12.93
CA GLU A 48 -13.70 11.08 13.59
C GLU A 48 -12.51 11.67 12.85
N ARG A 49 -11.54 10.84 12.47
CA ARG A 49 -10.36 11.31 11.73
C ARG A 49 -10.73 11.83 10.35
N THR A 50 -11.60 11.16 9.62
CA THR A 50 -12.02 11.65 8.29
C THR A 50 -12.79 12.95 8.39
N ASP A 51 -13.64 13.11 9.42
CA ASP A 51 -14.40 14.34 9.65
C ASP A 51 -13.47 15.51 10.00
N GLU A 52 -12.45 15.28 10.84
CA GLU A 52 -11.41 16.25 11.15
C GLU A 52 -10.68 16.71 9.88
N ILE A 53 -10.25 15.77 9.04
CA ILE A 53 -9.55 16.07 7.78
C ILE A 53 -10.46 16.87 6.83
N LEU A 54 -11.75 16.57 6.76
CA LEU A 54 -12.69 17.28 5.90
C LEU A 54 -13.03 18.68 6.42
N ALA A 55 -13.02 18.87 7.74
CA ALA A 55 -13.30 20.16 8.38
C ALA A 55 -12.10 21.12 8.35
N ASP A 56 -10.87 20.60 8.31
CA ASP A 56 -9.64 21.39 8.26
C ASP A 56 -9.02 21.41 6.85
N GLY A 57 -9.18 22.53 6.16
CA GLY A 57 -8.67 22.70 4.79
C GLY A 57 -7.13 22.68 4.68
N GLU A 58 -6.39 23.07 5.72
CA GLU A 58 -4.93 22.98 5.73
C GLU A 58 -4.48 21.53 5.89
N LEU A 59 -5.07 20.81 6.85
CA LEU A 59 -4.84 19.39 7.05
C LEU A 59 -5.19 18.59 5.78
N PHE A 60 -6.36 18.85 5.18
CA PHE A 60 -6.76 18.24 3.91
C PHE A 60 -5.69 18.40 2.83
N ARG A 61 -5.21 19.64 2.60
CA ARG A 61 -4.17 19.92 1.60
C ARG A 61 -2.85 19.23 1.91
N SER A 62 -2.47 19.13 3.18
CA SER A 62 -1.24 18.47 3.61
C SER A 62 -1.27 16.94 3.40
N LEU A 63 -2.46 16.33 3.39
CA LEU A 63 -2.66 14.89 3.22
C LEU A 63 -3.14 14.50 1.81
N ALA A 64 -3.61 15.48 1.02
CA ALA A 64 -4.09 15.26 -0.33
C ALA A 64 -2.98 14.61 -1.20
N PRO A 65 -3.29 13.56 -1.96
CA PRO A 65 -2.30 12.94 -2.83
C PRO A 65 -1.86 13.92 -3.93
N HIS A 66 -0.56 14.13 -4.07
CA HIS A 66 0.02 15.02 -5.10
C HIS A 66 -0.05 14.47 -6.55
N SER A 67 -0.45 13.20 -6.75
CA SER A 67 -0.64 12.63 -8.08
C SER A 67 -1.94 11.84 -8.20
N ALA A 68 -2.69 12.14 -9.25
CA ALA A 68 -3.93 11.50 -9.63
C ALA A 68 -3.72 10.61 -10.86
N TYR A 69 -2.90 9.56 -10.80
CA TYR A 69 -2.76 8.66 -11.95
C TYR A 69 -2.16 7.27 -11.61
N PRO A 70 -2.75 6.17 -12.11
CA PRO A 70 -4.17 5.90 -12.33
C PRO A 70 -4.79 5.17 -11.12
N ARG A 71 -5.88 5.74 -10.57
CA ARG A 71 -6.70 5.09 -9.52
C ARG A 71 -7.60 3.98 -10.07
N ILE A 72 -7.20 3.31 -11.15
CA ILE A 72 -8.08 2.34 -11.82
C ILE A 72 -8.45 1.24 -10.84
N LEU A 73 -7.49 0.74 -10.04
CA LEU A 73 -7.70 -0.46 -9.22
C LEU A 73 -8.07 -0.19 -7.76
N MET A 74 -7.58 0.91 -7.20
CA MET A 74 -7.69 1.22 -5.78
C MET A 74 -7.66 2.73 -5.55
N ASP A 75 -8.44 3.17 -4.56
CA ASP A 75 -8.31 4.51 -3.99
C ASP A 75 -7.42 4.47 -2.75
N LYS A 76 -6.55 5.48 -2.62
CA LYS A 76 -5.61 5.62 -1.51
C LYS A 76 -5.81 6.99 -0.87
N PHE A 77 -6.19 7.01 0.40
CA PHE A 77 -6.38 8.23 1.18
C PHE A 77 -5.39 8.25 2.32
N VAL A 78 -4.59 9.31 2.45
CA VAL A 78 -3.65 9.44 3.56
C VAL A 78 -4.40 10.00 4.76
N LEU A 79 -4.32 9.31 5.90
CA LEU A 79 -4.95 9.75 7.16
C LEU A 79 -3.93 10.41 8.10
N HIS A 80 -2.66 10.02 7.99
CA HIS A 80 -1.56 10.57 8.77
C HIS A 80 -0.23 10.40 8.03
N SER A 81 0.63 11.42 8.11
CA SER A 81 2.03 11.33 7.72
C SER A 81 2.89 11.82 8.87
N GLU A 82 3.73 10.94 9.40
CA GLU A 82 4.65 11.31 10.48
C GLU A 82 5.75 12.25 9.94
N PRO A 83 6.12 13.32 10.66
CA PRO A 83 7.24 14.18 10.30
C PRO A 83 8.54 13.40 10.09
N GLY A 84 9.46 13.98 9.29
CA GLY A 84 10.77 13.37 9.04
C GLY A 84 10.73 12.05 8.28
N ASN A 85 9.62 11.76 7.57
CA ASN A 85 9.41 10.52 6.82
C ASN A 85 9.48 9.26 7.71
N GLY A 86 8.87 9.33 8.91
CA GLY A 86 8.69 8.18 9.80
C GLY A 86 7.71 7.16 9.21
N PHE A 87 6.52 7.04 9.80
CA PHE A 87 5.46 6.17 9.29
C PHE A 87 4.35 6.96 8.57
N ARG A 88 3.52 6.24 7.81
CA ARG A 88 2.34 6.80 7.15
C ARG A 88 1.17 5.85 7.29
N ILE A 89 -0.01 6.41 7.57
CA ILE A 89 -1.27 5.67 7.64
C ILE A 89 -2.15 6.05 6.45
N ARG A 90 -2.74 5.05 5.81
CA ARG A 90 -3.65 5.21 4.68
C ARG A 90 -4.90 4.37 4.85
N LEU A 91 -6.01 4.87 4.34
CA LEU A 91 -7.18 4.07 4.01
C LEU A 91 -7.10 3.68 2.54
N HIS A 92 -7.26 2.39 2.27
CA HIS A 92 -7.34 1.86 0.92
C HIS A 92 -8.75 1.35 0.65
N ARG A 93 -9.27 1.67 -0.54
CA ARG A 93 -10.46 1.02 -1.11
C ARG A 93 -10.06 0.25 -2.34
N PHE A 94 -10.04 -1.07 -2.24
CA PHE A 94 -9.95 -1.95 -3.40
C PHE A 94 -11.31 -1.98 -4.09
N LYS A 95 -11.34 -1.49 -5.32
CA LYS A 95 -12.56 -1.41 -6.12
C LYS A 95 -12.98 -2.80 -6.59
N THR A 96 -14.23 -2.91 -7.02
CA THR A 96 -14.77 -4.16 -7.56
C THR A 96 -14.25 -4.44 -8.96
N ARG A 97 -14.36 -5.68 -9.41
CA ARG A 97 -14.02 -6.05 -10.80
C ARG A 97 -14.81 -5.23 -11.82
N LEU A 98 -16.08 -4.96 -11.55
CA LEU A 98 -16.94 -4.12 -12.39
C LEU A 98 -16.43 -2.68 -12.45
N GLN A 99 -16.06 -2.10 -11.31
CA GLN A 99 -15.53 -0.74 -11.24
C GLN A 99 -14.18 -0.57 -11.95
N ASN A 100 -13.40 -1.64 -12.04
CA ASN A 100 -12.05 -1.63 -12.62
C ASN A 100 -12.01 -2.09 -14.08
N GLY A 101 -13.16 -2.41 -14.68
CA GLY A 101 -13.22 -2.94 -16.05
C GLY A 101 -12.48 -4.26 -16.23
N GLY A 102 -12.40 -5.08 -15.17
CA GLY A 102 -11.64 -6.33 -15.17
C GLY A 102 -10.12 -6.17 -15.08
N ALA A 103 -9.60 -4.95 -14.94
CA ALA A 103 -8.18 -4.74 -14.71
C ALA A 103 -7.74 -5.38 -13.38
N GLN A 104 -6.54 -5.98 -13.39
CA GLN A 104 -5.91 -6.56 -12.21
C GLN A 104 -4.65 -5.78 -11.84
N GLU A 105 -4.32 -5.79 -10.55
CA GLU A 105 -3.06 -5.21 -10.08
C GLU A 105 -1.87 -5.96 -10.67
N ARG A 106 -0.83 -5.23 -11.06
CA ARG A 106 0.43 -5.86 -11.46
C ARG A 106 1.17 -6.37 -10.22
N VAL A 107 1.92 -7.46 -10.38
CA VAL A 107 2.83 -7.92 -9.32
C VAL A 107 3.82 -6.80 -9.04
N HIS A 108 3.99 -6.43 -7.78
CA HIS A 108 4.87 -5.34 -7.40
C HIS A 108 5.41 -5.53 -5.98
N TYR A 109 6.51 -4.88 -5.64
CA TYR A 109 6.95 -4.78 -4.24
C TYR A 109 6.98 -3.33 -3.77
N HIS A 110 6.92 -3.15 -2.47
CA HIS A 110 7.09 -1.86 -1.83
C HIS A 110 8.55 -1.61 -1.41
N LYS A 111 8.95 -0.33 -1.35
CA LYS A 111 10.26 0.08 -0.82
C LYS A 111 10.29 0.30 0.70
N TRP A 112 9.21 -0.05 1.38
CA TRP A 112 9.00 0.11 2.82
C TRP A 112 8.37 -1.18 3.34
N HIS A 113 8.61 -1.50 4.60
CA HIS A 113 7.79 -2.48 5.30
C HIS A 113 6.39 -1.90 5.50
N CYS A 114 5.38 -2.76 5.44
CA CYS A 114 4.00 -2.36 5.70
C CYS A 114 3.20 -3.45 6.39
N SER A 115 2.13 -3.02 7.04
CA SER A 115 1.13 -3.88 7.63
C SER A 115 -0.26 -3.36 7.28
N THR A 116 -1.21 -4.27 7.13
CA THR A 116 -2.61 -3.96 6.83
C THR A 116 -3.54 -4.68 7.78
N VAL A 117 -4.72 -4.11 8.00
CA VAL A 117 -5.88 -4.82 8.57
C VAL A 117 -7.10 -4.58 7.70
N MET A 118 -7.88 -5.63 7.48
CA MET A 118 -9.15 -5.57 6.77
C MET A 118 -10.20 -4.89 7.65
N LEU A 119 -10.72 -3.75 7.20
CA LEU A 119 -11.81 -3.04 7.87
C LEU A 119 -13.19 -3.49 7.37
N ARG A 120 -13.27 -3.92 6.11
CA ARG A 120 -14.50 -4.41 5.50
C ARG A 120 -14.22 -5.28 4.28
N GLY A 121 -14.96 -6.39 4.16
CA GLY A 121 -14.84 -7.31 3.04
C GLY A 121 -13.59 -8.19 3.13
N GLY A 122 -13.02 -8.58 1.99
CA GLY A 122 -11.85 -9.45 1.93
C GLY A 122 -11.22 -9.48 0.54
N TYR A 123 -9.91 -9.72 0.48
CA TYR A 123 -9.20 -9.91 -0.78
C TYR A 123 -8.34 -11.17 -0.73
N ARG A 124 -7.90 -11.62 -1.90
CA ARG A 124 -6.86 -12.63 -2.07
C ARG A 124 -5.53 -11.96 -2.36
N GLU A 125 -4.47 -12.44 -1.73
CA GLU A 125 -3.10 -11.98 -1.95
C GLU A 125 -2.23 -13.14 -2.42
N ARG A 126 -1.52 -12.90 -3.52
CA ARG A 126 -0.46 -13.77 -4.02
C ARG A 126 0.88 -13.13 -3.74
N GLN A 127 1.83 -13.89 -3.23
CA GLN A 127 3.20 -13.47 -3.03
C GLN A 127 4.15 -14.30 -3.87
N PHE A 128 5.28 -13.68 -4.20
CA PHE A 128 6.25 -14.25 -5.11
C PHE A 128 7.66 -14.16 -4.52
N GLU A 129 8.49 -15.11 -4.90
CA GLU A 129 9.93 -15.09 -4.71
C GLU A 129 10.61 -14.59 -5.99
N VAL A 130 11.58 -13.69 -5.84
CA VAL A 130 12.43 -13.27 -6.95
C VAL A 130 13.56 -14.29 -7.09
N LEU A 131 13.50 -15.10 -8.16
CA LEU A 131 14.52 -16.13 -8.42
C LEU A 131 15.75 -15.55 -9.12
N ARG A 132 15.54 -14.56 -9.99
CA ARG A 132 16.61 -13.88 -10.75
C ARG A 132 16.20 -12.46 -11.11
N THR A 133 17.18 -11.57 -11.16
CA THR A 133 17.03 -10.23 -11.71
C THR A 133 18.26 -9.86 -12.52
N ASP A 134 18.05 -9.26 -13.69
CA ASP A 134 19.07 -8.60 -14.49
C ASP A 134 18.70 -7.10 -14.54
N GLU A 135 19.46 -6.29 -13.82
CA GLU A 135 19.18 -4.85 -13.70
C GLU A 135 19.52 -4.07 -14.97
N GLU A 136 20.47 -4.55 -15.78
CA GLU A 136 20.86 -3.86 -17.02
C GLU A 136 19.82 -4.11 -18.11
N ALA A 137 19.34 -5.35 -18.22
CA ALA A 137 18.28 -5.73 -19.16
C ALA A 137 16.86 -5.40 -18.66
N SER A 138 16.70 -5.02 -17.38
CA SER A 138 15.40 -4.84 -16.72
C SER A 138 14.53 -6.10 -16.78
N GLU A 139 15.16 -7.27 -16.63
CA GLU A 139 14.52 -8.59 -16.67
C GLU A 139 14.44 -9.22 -15.28
N SER A 140 13.40 -10.01 -15.04
CA SER A 140 13.20 -10.73 -13.80
C SER A 140 12.49 -12.05 -14.00
N LEU A 141 12.82 -13.02 -13.14
CA LEU A 141 12.09 -14.28 -13.02
C LEU A 141 11.54 -14.41 -11.61
N LEU A 142 10.22 -14.50 -11.51
CA LEU A 142 9.50 -14.65 -10.25
C LEU A 142 8.79 -15.99 -10.21
N ARG A 143 8.63 -16.54 -9.00
CA ARG A 143 7.83 -17.74 -8.74
C ARG A 143 6.84 -17.43 -7.63
N GLU A 144 5.56 -17.77 -7.84
CA GLU A 144 4.58 -17.72 -6.77
C GLU A 144 4.92 -18.76 -5.70
N ASP A 145 4.93 -18.34 -4.43
CA ASP A 145 5.28 -19.21 -3.30
C ASP A 145 4.22 -19.23 -2.19
N LEU A 146 3.30 -18.26 -2.18
CA LEU A 146 2.21 -18.19 -1.21
C LEU A 146 0.97 -17.54 -1.84
N GLU A 147 -0.18 -18.15 -1.63
CA GLU A 147 -1.50 -17.54 -1.86
C GLU A 147 -2.32 -17.68 -0.58
N HIS A 148 -2.97 -16.59 -0.16
CA HIS A 148 -3.90 -16.60 0.96
C HIS A 148 -5.00 -15.55 0.77
N SER A 149 -6.04 -15.63 1.59
CA SER A 149 -7.11 -14.65 1.64
C SER A 149 -7.11 -13.94 2.99
N LEU A 150 -7.49 -12.68 3.00
CA LEU A 150 -7.73 -11.90 4.20
C LEU A 150 -9.21 -11.49 4.26
N ALA A 151 -9.85 -11.75 5.40
CA ALA A 151 -11.21 -11.36 5.73
C ALA A 151 -11.23 -10.22 6.76
N GLU A 152 -12.41 -9.66 7.01
CA GLU A 152 -12.62 -8.58 7.98
C GLU A 152 -12.01 -8.89 9.37
N GLY A 153 -11.25 -7.94 9.91
CA GLY A 153 -10.51 -8.10 11.17
C GLY A 153 -9.15 -8.79 11.05
N GLU A 154 -8.87 -9.48 9.95
CA GLU A 154 -7.56 -10.10 9.70
C GLU A 154 -6.53 -9.06 9.27
N SER A 155 -5.28 -9.31 9.64
CA SER A 155 -4.15 -8.46 9.33
C SER A 155 -3.03 -9.25 8.67
N ASN A 156 -2.17 -8.53 7.96
CA ASN A 156 -0.98 -9.08 7.33
C ASN A 156 0.14 -8.04 7.37
N SER A 157 1.39 -8.52 7.41
CA SER A 157 2.59 -7.70 7.29
C SER A 157 3.45 -8.20 6.14
N LEU A 158 3.94 -7.25 5.34
CA LEU A 158 4.74 -7.52 4.16
C LEU A 158 6.11 -6.83 4.27
N PRO A 159 7.22 -7.57 4.08
CA PRO A 159 8.53 -6.96 4.02
C PRO A 159 8.71 -6.08 2.78
N ALA A 160 9.53 -5.04 2.89
CA ALA A 160 10.01 -4.31 1.73
C ALA A 160 10.70 -5.28 0.75
N GLY A 161 10.49 -5.09 -0.55
CA GLY A 161 11.09 -5.91 -1.59
C GLY A 161 10.40 -7.25 -1.85
N ARG A 162 9.37 -7.64 -1.08
CA ARG A 162 8.55 -8.83 -1.33
C ARG A 162 7.53 -8.54 -2.44
N PRO A 163 7.63 -9.16 -3.64
CA PRO A 163 6.61 -8.98 -4.66
C PRO A 163 5.31 -9.64 -4.25
N HIS A 164 4.20 -8.92 -4.47
CA HIS A 164 2.86 -9.40 -4.22
C HIS A 164 1.84 -8.83 -5.21
N GLN A 165 0.64 -9.38 -5.18
CA GLN A 165 -0.52 -8.94 -5.95
C GLN A 165 -1.77 -9.10 -5.10
N VAL A 166 -2.56 -8.03 -4.96
CA VAL A 166 -3.83 -8.05 -4.24
C VAL A 166 -5.00 -8.07 -5.23
N ILE A 167 -5.96 -8.95 -4.98
CA ILE A 167 -7.10 -9.20 -5.86
C ILE A 167 -8.40 -9.14 -5.04
N ASN A 168 -9.25 -8.15 -5.33
CA ASN A 168 -10.64 -8.19 -4.93
C ASN A 168 -11.44 -8.98 -5.97
N ASP A 169 -11.79 -10.22 -5.64
CA ASP A 169 -12.55 -11.10 -6.53
C ASP A 169 -14.04 -10.73 -6.65
N SER A 170 -14.54 -9.77 -5.86
CA SER A 170 -15.95 -9.36 -5.88
C SER A 170 -16.29 -8.43 -7.06
N ASP A 171 -17.44 -8.69 -7.69
CA ASP A 171 -18.01 -7.84 -8.74
C ASP A 171 -18.78 -6.64 -8.15
N THR A 172 -19.33 -6.79 -6.94
CA THR A 172 -20.29 -5.85 -6.34
C THR A 172 -19.81 -5.15 -5.09
N ASP A 173 -18.89 -5.75 -4.34
CA ASP A 173 -18.50 -5.28 -3.01
C ASP A 173 -17.03 -4.84 -2.99
N PRO A 174 -16.75 -3.55 -2.74
CA PRO A 174 -15.38 -3.09 -2.54
C PRO A 174 -14.85 -3.57 -1.18
N CYS A 175 -13.54 -3.61 -1.03
CA CYS A 175 -12.90 -3.96 0.23
C CYS A 175 -12.13 -2.76 0.79
N LEU A 176 -12.15 -2.59 2.10
CA LEU A 176 -11.50 -1.49 2.80
C LEU A 176 -10.40 -2.02 3.69
N THR A 177 -9.20 -1.42 3.60
CA THR A 177 -8.10 -1.74 4.51
C THR A 177 -7.49 -0.49 5.11
N LEU A 178 -7.08 -0.61 6.37
CA LEU A 178 -6.14 0.32 6.97
C LEU A 178 -4.74 -0.17 6.66
N PHE A 179 -3.93 0.68 6.06
CA PHE A 179 -2.57 0.39 5.65
C PHE A 179 -1.61 1.29 6.40
N VAL A 180 -0.59 0.70 7.01
CA VAL A 180 0.49 1.42 7.68
C VAL A 180 1.82 1.02 7.05
N ARG A 181 2.66 2.01 6.75
CA ARG A 181 4.03 1.78 6.32
C ARG A 181 5.04 2.51 7.19
N GLY A 182 6.23 1.95 7.28
CA GLY A 182 7.41 2.61 7.82
C GLY A 182 8.12 3.54 6.83
N PRO A 183 9.36 3.97 7.17
CA PRO A 183 10.23 4.70 6.25
C PRO A 183 10.62 3.84 5.05
N SER A 184 11.17 4.47 4.02
CA SER A 184 11.72 3.72 2.89
C SER A 184 13.04 3.07 3.28
N VAL A 185 13.17 1.77 3.02
CA VAL A 185 14.39 0.97 3.21
C VAL A 185 15.01 0.54 1.87
N LEU A 186 14.25 0.60 0.77
CA LEU A 186 14.76 0.45 -0.59
C LEU A 186 14.67 1.78 -1.37
N ARG A 187 15.38 1.85 -2.50
CA ARG A 187 15.41 3.04 -3.37
C ARG A 187 14.06 3.34 -4.02
N ALA A 188 13.45 2.33 -4.62
CA ALA A 188 12.21 2.45 -5.40
C ALA A 188 11.28 1.26 -5.11
N ALA A 189 9.98 1.48 -5.25
CA ALA A 189 9.05 0.36 -5.41
C ALA A 189 9.17 -0.14 -6.86
N ARG A 190 8.84 -1.39 -7.12
CA ARG A 190 9.05 -2.03 -8.42
C ARG A 190 7.80 -2.76 -8.86
N ILE A 191 7.48 -2.64 -10.14
CA ILE A 191 6.38 -3.34 -10.80
C ILE A 191 6.98 -4.35 -11.76
N PHE A 192 6.42 -5.56 -11.76
CA PHE A 192 6.82 -6.69 -12.58
C PHE A 192 5.78 -6.97 -13.65
N ASP A 193 6.25 -7.17 -14.87
CA ASP A 193 5.47 -7.75 -15.96
C ASP A 193 5.79 -9.25 -16.02
N MET A 194 4.88 -10.04 -15.45
CA MET A 194 5.04 -11.49 -15.34
C MET A 194 5.01 -12.21 -16.69
N GLU A 195 4.35 -11.61 -17.71
CA GLU A 195 4.24 -12.21 -19.04
C GLU A 195 5.53 -11.96 -19.84
N ARG A 196 6.03 -10.72 -19.78
CA ARG A 196 7.26 -10.34 -20.49
C ARG A 196 8.54 -10.72 -19.75
N GLY A 197 8.44 -11.06 -18.45
CA GLY A 197 9.60 -11.33 -17.62
C GLY A 197 10.44 -10.07 -17.38
N THR A 198 9.82 -8.90 -17.34
CA THR A 198 10.51 -7.60 -17.17
C THR A 198 10.01 -6.87 -15.94
N PHE A 199 10.70 -5.80 -15.55
CA PHE A 199 10.26 -4.93 -14.47
C PHE A 199 10.60 -3.47 -14.74
N TYR A 200 9.98 -2.59 -13.95
CA TYR A 200 10.35 -1.18 -13.90
C TYR A 200 10.15 -0.61 -12.48
N ASP A 201 10.99 0.34 -12.13
CA ASP A 201 10.91 1.05 -10.85
C ASP A 201 9.88 2.18 -10.95
N THR A 202 9.08 2.35 -9.90
CA THR A 202 8.12 3.46 -9.81
C THR A 202 8.85 4.77 -9.57
N PHE A 203 8.42 5.82 -10.27
CA PHE A 203 8.93 7.17 -10.06
C PHE A 203 8.17 7.90 -8.95
N ASP A 204 8.75 8.99 -8.45
CA ASP A 204 7.98 9.99 -7.72
C ASP A 204 6.94 10.65 -8.66
N PRO A 205 5.94 11.39 -8.13
CA PRO A 205 4.90 12.04 -8.94
C PRO A 205 5.43 12.84 -10.15
N ASP A 206 6.48 13.62 -9.95
CA ASP A 206 7.03 14.50 -11.00
C ASP A 206 7.80 13.68 -12.04
N GLY A 207 8.55 12.67 -11.61
CA GLY A 207 9.23 11.72 -12.48
C GLY A 207 8.23 10.94 -13.34
N GLN A 208 7.15 10.44 -12.74
CA GLN A 208 6.10 9.72 -13.47
C GLN A 208 5.46 10.63 -14.52
N LEU A 209 5.16 11.88 -14.17
CA LEU A 209 4.59 12.85 -15.11
C LEU A 209 5.55 13.15 -16.26
N LYS A 210 6.83 13.37 -15.99
CA LYS A 210 7.85 13.65 -17.03
C LYS A 210 8.00 12.47 -17.99
N VAL A 211 8.11 11.26 -17.46
CA VAL A 211 8.25 10.05 -18.29
C VAL A 211 6.98 9.83 -19.11
N GLY A 212 5.80 9.97 -18.50
CA GLY A 212 4.52 9.85 -19.19
C GLY A 212 4.32 10.89 -20.29
N LEU A 213 4.61 12.16 -20.03
CA LEU A 213 4.55 13.21 -21.04
C LEU A 213 5.51 12.95 -22.20
N ALA A 214 6.73 12.49 -21.91
CA ALA A 214 7.71 12.18 -22.94
C ALA A 214 7.25 11.02 -23.84
N ALA A 215 6.69 9.96 -23.25
CA ALA A 215 6.17 8.82 -24.00
C ALA A 215 4.92 9.18 -24.83
N MET A 216 3.97 9.88 -24.22
CA MET A 216 2.77 10.38 -24.91
C MET A 216 3.12 11.34 -26.05
N GLY A 217 4.12 12.20 -25.86
CA GLY A 217 4.62 13.09 -26.91
C GLY A 217 5.25 12.36 -28.09
N ARG A 218 5.72 11.12 -27.89
CA ARG A 218 6.21 10.22 -28.96
C ARG A 218 5.12 9.33 -29.55
N LEU A 219 3.89 9.40 -29.03
CA LEU A 219 2.80 8.48 -29.37
C LEU A 219 3.19 7.01 -29.21
N ASP A 220 3.99 6.72 -28.18
CA ASP A 220 4.47 5.37 -27.88
C ASP A 220 3.32 4.51 -27.33
N PRO A 221 2.80 3.54 -28.10
CA PRO A 221 1.68 2.70 -27.65
C PRO A 221 2.09 1.68 -26.59
N ASP A 222 3.40 1.47 -26.41
CA ASP A 222 3.98 0.48 -25.51
C ASP A 222 4.47 1.10 -24.20
N PHE A 223 4.03 2.32 -23.86
CA PHE A 223 4.35 2.96 -22.59
C PHE A 223 3.48 2.44 -21.42
N HIS A 224 4.12 2.04 -20.31
CA HIS A 224 3.49 1.51 -19.09
C HIS A 224 4.07 2.15 -17.82
#